data_AF-A0A516ITY5-F1
#
_entry.id   AF-A0A516ITY5-F1
#
_cell.length_a   1.000
_cell.length_b   1.000
_cell.length_c   1.000
_cell.angle_alpha   90.00
_cell.angle_beta   90.00
_cell.angle_gamma   90.00
#
_symmetry.space_group_name_H-M   'P 1'
#
loop_
_entity.id
_entity.type
_entity.pdbx_description
1 polymer ?
#
loop_
_entity_poly.entity_id
_entity_poly.type
_entity_poly.pdbx_seq_one_letter_code
_entity_poly.pdbx_strand_id
1 'polypeptide(L)'
;MIQPTPWRMTSLAFGVWALNFLLVYAVALVDESGVLAKWAAVGLGLVSIAAFFFIWRWAAGRDEARMVRLAVAIAAAATLFNSLIILA
;
A
#
# COMPACT_ATOMS: atom_id res chain seq x y z
N MET A 1 -4.26 -25.87 -6.86
CA MET A 1 -4.09 -24.41 -6.65
C MET A 1 -3.34 -24.22 -5.33
N ILE A 2 -2.12 -23.66 -5.36
CA ILE A 2 -1.33 -23.43 -4.15
C ILE A 2 -1.97 -22.27 -3.38
N GLN A 3 -2.52 -22.55 -2.19
CA GLN A 3 -3.08 -21.52 -1.34
C GLN A 3 -1.96 -20.57 -0.87
N PRO A 4 -2.10 -19.25 -1.04
CA PRO A 4 -1.05 -18.31 -0.61
C PRO A 4 -0.87 -18.36 0.91
N THR A 5 0.36 -18.57 1.37
CA THR A 5 0.69 -18.60 2.80
C THR A 5 0.50 -17.22 3.45
N PRO A 6 0.21 -17.13 4.76
CA PRO A 6 0.15 -15.85 5.49
C PRO A 6 1.38 -14.97 5.28
N TRP A 7 2.59 -15.56 5.28
CA TRP A 7 3.84 -14.86 4.97
C TRP A 7 3.82 -14.14 3.63
N ARG A 8 3.41 -14.83 2.56
CA ARG A 8 3.26 -14.23 1.22
C ARG A 8 2.27 -13.07 1.22
N MET A 9 1.17 -13.16 1.96
CA MET A 9 0.20 -12.07 2.06
C MET A 9 0.75 -10.86 2.84
N THR A 10 1.46 -11.11 3.93
CA THR A 10 2.18 -10.07 4.69
C THR A 10 3.21 -9.36 3.82
N SER A 11 4.05 -10.12 3.11
CA SER A 11 5.03 -9.56 2.16
C SER A 11 4.35 -8.79 1.04
N LEU A 12 3.20 -9.25 0.56
CA LEU A 12 2.43 -8.54 -0.47
C LEU A 12 1.90 -7.20 0.04
N ALA A 13 1.39 -7.13 1.27
CA ALA A 13 0.93 -5.87 1.87
C ALA A 13 2.08 -4.85 1.96
N PHE A 14 3.24 -5.24 2.50
CA PHE A 14 4.40 -4.35 2.54
C PHE A 14 4.95 -4.02 1.14
N GLY A 15 4.88 -4.97 0.20
CA GLY A 15 5.26 -4.74 -1.20
C GLY A 15 4.40 -3.68 -1.89
N VAL A 16 3.07 -3.70 -1.66
CA VAL A 16 2.15 -2.68 -2.19
C VAL A 16 2.49 -1.29 -1.63
N TRP A 17 2.76 -1.20 -0.33
CA TRP A 17 3.19 0.06 0.28
C TRP A 17 4.55 0.54 -0.29
N ALA A 18 5.54 -0.34 -0.37
CA ALA A 18 6.86 0.01 -0.89
C ALA A 18 6.79 0.49 -2.36
N LEU A 19 6.01 -0.18 -3.19
CA LEU A 19 5.79 0.23 -4.58
C LEU A 19 5.09 1.58 -4.67
N ASN A 20 4.07 1.83 -3.85
CA ASN A 20 3.41 3.13 -3.78
C ASN A 20 4.43 4.24 -3.44
N PHE A 21 5.20 4.05 -2.37
CA PHE A 21 6.22 5.01 -1.94
C PHE A 21 7.23 5.28 -3.06
N LEU A 22 7.81 4.24 -3.66
CA LEU A 22 8.84 4.38 -4.68
C LEU A 22 8.33 5.11 -5.92
N LEU A 23 7.12 4.78 -6.39
CA LEU A 23 6.55 5.40 -7.57
C LEU A 23 6.23 6.88 -7.34
N VAL A 24 5.62 7.21 -6.19
CA VAL A 24 5.31 8.59 -5.86
C VAL A 24 6.59 9.40 -5.66
N TYR A 25 7.60 8.83 -4.99
CA TYR A 25 8.91 9.46 -4.82
C TYR A 25 9.61 9.70 -6.17
N ALA A 26 9.57 8.73 -7.08
CA ALA A 26 10.15 8.89 -8.42
C ALA A 26 9.49 10.04 -9.20
N VAL A 27 8.17 10.21 -9.07
CA VAL A 27 7.46 11.35 -9.67
C VAL A 27 7.89 12.66 -9.01
N ALA A 28 8.01 12.70 -7.69
CA ALA A 28 8.44 13.90 -6.96
C ALA A 28 9.87 14.35 -7.31
N LEU A 29 10.76 13.44 -7.71
CA LEU A 29 12.12 13.78 -8.16
C LEU A 29 12.17 14.52 -9.50
N VAL A 30 11.15 14.37 -10.35
CA VAL A 30 11.13 14.95 -11.70
C VAL A 30 10.10 16.08 -11.85
N ASP A 31 9.22 16.27 -10.85
CA ASP A 31 8.17 17.28 -10.85
C ASP A 31 8.51 18.46 -9.93
N GLU A 32 9.15 19.49 -10.50
CA GLU A 32 9.51 20.72 -9.79
C GLU A 32 8.29 21.47 -9.22
N SER A 33 7.11 21.30 -9.82
CA SER A 33 5.88 21.98 -9.40
C SER A 33 5.18 21.28 -8.23
N GLY A 34 5.48 19.99 -8.00
CA GLY A 34 4.81 19.11 -7.06
C GLY A 34 3.35 18.76 -7.42
N VAL A 35 2.78 19.29 -8.51
CA VAL A 35 1.40 19.03 -8.91
C VAL A 35 1.21 17.58 -9.35
N LEU A 36 2.10 17.07 -10.18
CA LEU A 36 2.07 15.69 -10.65
C LEU A 36 2.32 14.72 -9.49
N ALA A 37 3.23 15.05 -8.57
CA ALA A 37 3.48 14.27 -7.37
C ALA A 37 2.23 14.13 -6.49
N LYS A 38 1.47 15.22 -6.32
CA LYS A 38 0.19 15.21 -5.57
C LYS A 38 -0.85 14.32 -6.24
N TRP A 39 -1.03 14.42 -7.56
CA TRP A 39 -1.96 13.54 -8.29
C TRP A 39 -1.53 12.08 -8.28
N ALA A 40 -0.22 11.81 -8.40
CA ALA A 40 0.33 10.47 -8.27
C ALA A 40 0.08 9.89 -6.88
N ALA A 41 0.31 10.68 -5.82
CA ALA A 41 0.07 10.27 -4.44
C ALA A 41 -1.40 9.90 -4.18
N VAL A 42 -2.35 10.66 -4.74
CA VAL A 42 -3.79 10.35 -4.66
C VAL A 42 -4.13 9.10 -5.46
N GLY A 43 -3.76 9.07 -6.73
CA GLY A 43 -4.11 7.96 -7.63
C GLY A 43 -3.53 6.63 -7.17
N LEU A 44 -2.23 6.60 -6.88
CA LEU A 44 -1.56 5.40 -6.37
C LEU A 44 -2.04 5.04 -4.97
N GLY A 45 -2.37 6.02 -4.12
CA GLY A 45 -2.95 5.78 -2.80
C GLY A 45 -4.28 5.02 -2.88
N LEU A 46 -5.18 5.42 -3.78
CA LEU A 46 -6.46 4.73 -4.01
C LEU A 46 -6.25 3.28 -4.50
N VAL A 47 -5.31 3.08 -5.43
CA VAL A 47 -4.95 1.74 -5.92
C VAL A 47 -4.41 0.86 -4.79
N SER A 48 -3.53 1.41 -3.95
CA SER A 48 -2.98 0.70 -2.78
C SER A 48 -4.08 0.33 -1.78
N ILE A 49 -5.02 1.23 -1.49
CA ILE A 49 -6.17 0.94 -0.62
C ILE A 49 -7.01 -0.21 -1.17
N ALA A 50 -7.29 -0.22 -2.48
CA ALA A 50 -8.01 -1.32 -3.11
C ALA A 50 -7.25 -2.64 -2.95
N ALA A 51 -5.94 -2.65 -3.20
CA ALA A 51 -5.09 -3.83 -3.01
C ALA A 51 -5.11 -4.32 -1.55
N PHE A 52 -4.98 -3.41 -0.58
CA PHE A 52 -5.07 -3.74 0.85
C PHE A 52 -6.41 -4.37 1.23
N PHE A 53 -7.51 -3.85 0.70
CA PHE A 53 -8.83 -4.44 0.89
C PHE A 53 -8.92 -5.86 0.35
N PHE A 54 -8.38 -6.11 -0.86
CA PHE A 54 -8.33 -7.46 -1.43
C PHE A 54 -7.50 -8.41 -0.56
N ILE A 55 -6.31 -8.00 -0.11
CA ILE A 55 -5.45 -8.80 0.76
C ILE A 55 -6.17 -9.14 2.08
N TRP A 56 -6.82 -8.14 2.68
CA TRP A 56 -7.60 -8.31 3.90
C TRP A 56 -8.74 -9.32 3.73
N ARG A 57 -9.51 -9.19 2.64
CA ARG A 57 -10.63 -10.09 2.32
C ARG A 57 -10.15 -11.52 2.12
N TRP A 58 -9.00 -11.71 1.48
CA TRP A 58 -8.46 -13.03 1.16
C TRP A 58 -7.77 -13.74 2.34
N ALA A 59 -7.37 -12.95 3.35
CA ALA A 59 -6.91 -13.45 4.64
C ALA A 59 -8.06 -13.91 5.54
N ALA A 60 -9.31 -13.51 5.28
CA ALA A 60 -10.45 -13.89 6.11
C ALA A 60 -10.69 -15.41 6.06
N GLY A 61 -10.72 -16.05 7.23
CA GLY A 61 -10.90 -17.50 7.37
C GLY A 61 -9.60 -18.32 7.44
N ARG A 62 -8.44 -17.67 7.57
CA ARG A 62 -7.14 -18.34 7.78
C ARG A 62 -6.71 -18.23 9.25
N ASP A 63 -6.04 -19.25 9.77
CA ASP A 63 -5.60 -19.32 11.18
C ASP A 63 -4.72 -18.15 11.59
N GLU A 64 -3.90 -17.63 10.67
CA GLU A 64 -3.00 -16.50 10.90
C GLU A 64 -3.52 -15.17 10.32
N ALA A 65 -4.83 -15.04 10.11
CA ALA A 65 -5.44 -13.83 9.56
C ALA A 65 -5.08 -12.57 10.35
N ARG A 66 -4.88 -12.67 11.67
CA ARG A 66 -4.50 -11.55 12.54
C ARG A 66 -3.17 -10.91 12.12
N MET A 67 -2.17 -11.72 11.77
CA MET A 67 -0.86 -11.22 11.33
C MET A 67 -1.00 -10.45 10.02
N VAL A 68 -1.71 -11.02 9.04
CA VAL A 68 -1.92 -10.37 7.74
C VAL A 68 -2.70 -9.07 7.89
N ARG A 69 -3.74 -9.06 8.73
CA ARG A 69 -4.53 -7.86 9.02
C ARG A 69 -3.70 -6.75 9.66
N LEU A 70 -2.79 -7.10 10.58
CA LEU A 70 -1.87 -6.13 11.18
C LEU A 70 -0.92 -5.55 10.13
N ALA A 71 -0.34 -6.40 9.27
CA ALA A 71 0.52 -5.96 8.18
C ALA A 71 -0.21 -5.01 7.22
N VAL A 72 -1.45 -5.36 6.83
CA VAL A 72 -2.31 -4.50 6.01
C VAL A 72 -2.59 -3.17 6.68
N ALA A 73 -2.94 -3.17 7.98
CA ALA A 73 -3.22 -1.94 8.73
C ALA A 73 -1.98 -1.02 8.79
N ILE A 74 -0.80 -1.57 9.06
CA ILE A 74 0.46 -0.82 9.09
C ILE A 74 0.78 -0.26 7.70
N ALA A 75 0.72 -1.09 6.66
CA ALA A 75 1.01 -0.69 5.29
C ALA A 75 0.03 0.38 4.77
N ALA A 76 -1.25 0.26 5.11
CA ALA A 76 -2.26 1.27 4.78
C ALA A 76 -2.01 2.59 5.50
N ALA A 77 -1.72 2.56 6.81
CA ALA A 77 -1.38 3.76 7.57
C ALA A 77 -0.13 4.45 7.02
N ALA A 78 0.92 3.69 6.69
CA ALA A 78 2.14 4.22 6.10
C ALA A 78 1.91 4.82 4.71
N THR A 79 1.03 4.22 3.90
CA THR A 79 0.62 4.76 2.60
C THR A 79 -0.11 6.10 2.76
N LEU A 80 -1.09 6.15 3.67
CA LEU A 80 -1.85 7.38 3.96
C LEU A 80 -0.93 8.49 4.49
N PHE A 81 -0.03 8.17 5.41
CA PHE A 81 0.95 9.11 5.95
C PHE A 81 1.85 9.68 4.85
N ASN A 82 2.36 8.83 3.94
CA ASN A 82 3.16 9.27 2.80
C ASN A 82 2.37 10.23 1.89
N SER A 83 1.12 9.87 1.55
CA SER A 83 0.25 10.73 0.75
C SER A 83 -0.04 12.07 1.43
N LEU A 84 -0.24 12.08 2.76
CA LEU A 84 -0.49 13.31 3.52
C LEU A 84 0.71 14.26 3.51
N ILE A 85 1.94 13.74 3.65
CA ILE A 85 3.16 14.56 3.58
C ILE A 85 3.28 15.26 2.23
N ILE A 86 2.94 14.57 1.15
CA ILE A 86 3.09 15.10 -0.21
C ILE A 86 2.00 16.12 -0.56
N LEU A 87 0.84 15.99 0.07
CA LEU A 87 -0.29 16.89 -0.13
C LEU A 87 -0.20 18.19 0.69
N ALA A 88 0.51 18.16 1.83
CA ALA A 88 0.77 19.32 2.68
C ALA A 88 1.69 20.36 1.99
#